data_AF-A0A965PPQ4-F1
#
_entry.id   AF-A0A965PPQ4-F1
#
_cell.length_a   1.000
_cell.length_b   1.000
_cell.length_c   1.000
_cell.angle_alpha   90.00
_cell.angle_beta   90.00
_cell.angle_gamma   90.00
#
_symmetry.space_group_name_H-M   'P 1'
#
loop_
_entity.id
_entity.type
_entity.pdbx_description
1 polymer ?
#
loop_
_entity_poly.entity_id
_entity_poly.type
_entity_poly.pdbx_seq_one_letter_code
_entity_poly.pdbx_strand_id
1 'polypeptide(L)'
;MQKVYNLADVTENQLGCWIDGYAMTASDFDIQLVETALHFGWDINVEDWKELKNQLVDYNYPEDIVEDLANIADEALDWLNIKLPDGYYLEIDASSLFLTHEDLELINE
;
A
#
# COMPACT_ATOMS: atom_id res chain seq x y z
N MET A 1 16.05 -3.01 12.24
CA MET A 1 16.42 -1.88 11.36
C MET A 1 15.72 -2.12 10.03
N GLN A 2 14.56 -1.50 9.79
CA GLN A 2 13.99 -1.43 8.45
C GLN A 2 14.91 -0.52 7.63
N LYS A 3 15.40 -1.02 6.49
CA LYS A 3 16.15 -0.21 5.54
C LYS A 3 15.16 0.79 4.93
N VAL A 4 15.47 2.08 5.01
CA VAL A 4 14.70 3.11 4.30
C VAL A 4 15.09 2.98 2.84
N TYR A 5 14.17 2.46 2.03
CA TYR A 5 14.34 2.41 0.58
C TYR A 5 13.83 3.73 -0.01
N ASN A 6 14.42 4.15 -1.12
CA ASN A 6 13.82 5.15 -1.99
C ASN A 6 13.11 4.38 -3.10
N LEU A 7 11.86 4.71 -3.40
CA LEU A 7 11.09 4.00 -4.43
C LEU A 7 11.77 4.08 -5.80
N ALA A 8 12.42 5.20 -6.10
CA ALA A 8 13.16 5.39 -7.36
C ALA A 8 14.42 4.50 -7.48
N ASP A 9 14.88 3.88 -6.38
CA ASP A 9 16.08 3.03 -6.33
C ASP A 9 15.74 1.54 -6.18
N VAL A 10 14.49 1.15 -6.50
CA VAL A 10 14.05 -0.25 -6.49
C VAL A 10 14.77 -1.07 -7.56
N THR A 11 15.14 -2.30 -7.22
CA THR A 11 15.84 -3.28 -8.06
C THR A 11 15.25 -4.67 -7.86
N GLU A 12 15.67 -5.64 -8.69
CA GLU A 12 15.26 -7.06 -8.60
C GLU A 12 15.40 -7.68 -7.20
N ASN A 13 16.37 -7.23 -6.39
CA ASN A 13 16.59 -7.76 -5.03
C ASN A 13 15.47 -7.38 -4.03
N GLN A 14 14.58 -6.47 -4.42
CA GLN A 14 13.45 -6.01 -3.60
C GLN A 14 12.12 -6.63 -4.05
N LEU A 15 12.11 -7.44 -5.12
CA LEU A 15 10.91 -8.12 -5.59
C LEU A 15 10.32 -9.07 -4.53
N GLY A 16 9.02 -9.30 -4.63
CA GLY A 16 8.26 -10.17 -3.74
C GLY A 16 7.38 -9.38 -2.77
N CYS A 17 7.02 -10.03 -1.66
CA CYS A 17 6.03 -9.50 -0.72
C CYS A 17 6.58 -8.30 0.08
N TRP A 18 5.91 -7.16 -0.04
CA TRP A 18 6.16 -5.94 0.74
C TRP A 18 5.24 -5.82 1.95
N ILE A 19 3.98 -6.23 1.80
CA ILE A 19 3.00 -6.32 2.89
C ILE A 19 2.40 -7.72 2.86
N ASP A 20 2.62 -8.49 3.94
CA ASP A 20 1.99 -9.80 4.15
C ASP A 20 0.70 -9.60 4.95
N GLY A 21 -0.43 -9.56 4.25
CA GLY A 21 -1.74 -9.33 4.86
C GLY A 21 -2.56 -10.59 5.09
N TYR A 22 -1.95 -11.79 5.04
CA TYR A 22 -2.66 -13.07 5.22
C TYR A 22 -3.53 -13.15 6.49
N ALA A 23 -3.12 -12.47 7.56
CA ALA A 23 -3.83 -12.45 8.84
C ALA A 23 -4.49 -11.10 9.17
N MET A 24 -4.54 -10.17 8.20
CA MET A 24 -5.09 -8.83 8.36
C MET A 24 -6.56 -8.79 7.96
N THR A 25 -7.33 -7.91 8.60
CA THR A 25 -8.60 -7.49 8.02
C THR A 25 -8.34 -6.61 6.79
N ALA A 26 -9.35 -6.44 5.93
CA ALA A 26 -9.22 -5.54 4.78
C ALA A 26 -8.82 -4.12 5.21
N SER A 27 -9.48 -3.59 6.25
CA SER A 27 -9.16 -2.27 6.78
C SER A 27 -7.76 -2.18 7.39
N ASP A 28 -7.27 -3.23 8.06
CA ASP A 28 -5.89 -3.25 8.56
C ASP A 28 -4.87 -3.22 7.41
N PHE A 29 -5.15 -3.95 6.34
CA PHE A 29 -4.32 -3.96 5.13
C PHE A 29 -4.30 -2.57 4.46
N ASP A 30 -5.48 -1.96 4.28
CA ASP A 30 -5.62 -0.62 3.69
C ASP A 30 -4.87 0.43 4.52
N ILE A 31 -4.98 0.36 5.85
CA ILE A 31 -4.20 1.22 6.76
C ILE A 31 -2.70 1.03 6.53
N GLN A 32 -2.23 -0.20 6.42
CA GLN A 32 -0.81 -0.48 6.23
C GLN A 32 -0.31 -0.03 4.86
N LEU A 33 -1.14 -0.12 3.82
CA LEU A 33 -0.82 0.37 2.49
C LEU A 33 -0.64 1.89 2.50
N VAL A 34 -1.56 2.63 3.13
CA VAL A 34 -1.46 4.08 3.30
C VAL A 34 -0.23 4.45 4.13
N GLU A 35 0.02 3.78 5.25
CA GLU A 35 1.22 4.03 6.06
C GLU A 35 2.52 3.77 5.30
N THR A 36 2.51 2.79 4.39
CA THR A 36 3.65 2.51 3.50
C THR A 36 3.87 3.67 2.53
N ALA A 37 2.84 4.18 1.87
CA ALA A 37 2.95 5.36 1.01
C ALA A 37 3.46 6.60 1.77
N LEU A 38 2.95 6.85 2.98
CA LEU A 38 3.42 7.93 3.85
C LEU A 38 4.88 7.76 4.24
N HIS A 39 5.32 6.53 4.53
CA HIS A 39 6.71 6.23 4.84
C HIS A 39 7.65 6.63 3.70
N PHE A 40 7.21 6.46 2.45
CA PHE A 40 7.96 6.85 1.26
C PHE A 40 7.78 8.31 0.84
N GLY A 41 6.98 9.08 1.58
CA GLY A 41 6.83 10.52 1.39
C GLY A 41 5.62 10.94 0.54
N TRP A 42 4.57 10.11 0.49
CA TRP A 42 3.27 10.57 0.00
C TRP A 42 2.77 11.72 0.89
N ASP A 43 2.40 12.83 0.26
CA ASP A 43 1.96 14.05 0.95
C ASP A 43 0.42 14.10 0.93
N ILE A 44 -0.18 13.67 2.04
CA ILE A 44 -1.61 13.83 2.30
C ILE A 44 -1.80 14.71 3.53
N ASN A 45 -3.01 15.23 3.73
CA ASN A 45 -3.33 15.92 4.96
C ASN A 45 -3.26 14.93 6.15
N VAL A 46 -2.17 15.00 6.89
CA VAL A 46 -1.87 14.12 8.03
C VAL A 46 -2.92 14.22 9.13
N GLU A 47 -3.57 15.37 9.30
CA GLU A 47 -4.63 15.52 10.30
C GLU A 47 -5.92 14.81 9.87
N ASP A 48 -6.31 14.91 8.60
CA ASP A 48 -7.46 14.18 8.05
C ASP A 48 -7.24 12.67 8.13
N TRP A 49 -6.01 12.21 7.80
CA TRP A 49 -5.64 10.80 7.93
C TRP A 49 -5.70 10.30 9.39
N LYS A 50 -5.18 11.07 10.34
CA LYS A 50 -5.26 10.71 11.76
C LYS A 50 -6.70 10.67 12.25
N GLU A 51 -7.54 11.60 11.81
CA GLU A 51 -8.95 11.64 12.17
C GLU A 51 -9.67 10.40 11.66
N LEU A 52 -9.50 10.05 10.38
CA LEU A 52 -10.06 8.83 9.79
C LEU A 52 -9.57 7.58 10.53
N LYS A 53 -8.26 7.48 10.78
CA LYS A 53 -7.67 6.34 11.50
C LYS A 53 -8.23 6.21 12.92
N ASN A 54 -8.50 7.31 13.62
CA ASN A 54 -9.11 7.27 14.94
C ASN A 54 -10.56 6.80 14.90
N GLN A 55 -11.31 7.14 13.85
CA GLN A 55 -12.69 6.67 13.67
C GLN A 55 -12.75 5.16 13.45
N LEU A 56 -11.76 4.59 12.74
CA LEU A 56 -11.64 3.14 12.52
C LEU A 56 -11.36 2.32 13.79
N VAL A 57 -10.93 2.96 14.89
CA VAL A 57 -10.75 2.29 16.20
C VAL A 57 -12.09 2.03 16.91
N ASP A 58 -13.15 2.76 16.55
CA ASP A 58 -14.48 2.52 17.10
C ASP A 58 -15.10 1.27 16.46
N TYR A 59 -15.48 0.26 17.25
CA TYR A 59 -16.08 -0.99 16.75
C TYR A 59 -17.40 -0.79 15.99
N ASN A 60 -17.94 0.43 15.95
CA ASN A 60 -19.16 0.80 15.26
C ASN A 60 -18.96 1.99 14.31
N TYR A 61 -17.83 2.02 13.57
CA TYR A 61 -17.65 2.98 12.49
C TYR A 61 -18.69 2.76 11.37
N PRO A 62 -19.23 3.83 10.77
CA PRO A 62 -20.16 3.71 9.67
C PRO A 62 -19.48 3.24 8.37
N GLU A 63 -20.27 2.66 7.44
CA GLU A 63 -19.77 2.03 6.21
C GLU A 63 -19.04 3.02 5.27
N ASP A 64 -19.41 4.29 5.32
CA ASP A 64 -18.76 5.39 4.59
C ASP A 64 -17.28 5.55 4.98
N ILE A 65 -16.93 5.33 6.24
CA ILE A 65 -15.54 5.37 6.70
C ILE A 65 -14.70 4.25 6.08
N VAL A 66 -15.29 3.08 5.83
CA VAL A 66 -14.61 1.97 5.15
C VAL A 66 -14.40 2.28 3.67
N GLU A 67 -15.41 2.87 3.03
CA GLU A 67 -15.32 3.29 1.62
C GLU A 67 -14.27 4.40 1.44
N ASP A 68 -14.25 5.40 2.34
CA ASP A 68 -13.24 6.45 2.34
C ASP A 68 -11.83 5.89 2.55
N LEU A 69 -11.66 4.93 3.46
CA LEU A 69 -10.37 4.24 3.64
C LEU A 69 -9.92 3.52 2.38
N ALA A 70 -10.82 2.75 1.75
CA ALA A 70 -10.51 2.02 0.52
C ALA A 70 -10.10 2.96 -0.62
N ASN A 71 -10.80 4.09 -0.78
CA ASN A 71 -10.44 5.10 -1.78
C ASN A 71 -9.04 5.69 -1.54
N ILE A 72 -8.70 6.00 -0.29
CA ILE A 72 -7.37 6.51 0.06
C ILE A 72 -6.28 5.45 -0.13
N ALA A 73 -6.61 4.17 0.13
CA ALA A 73 -5.72 3.05 -0.10
C ALA A 73 -5.43 2.82 -1.59
N ASP A 74 -6.43 2.97 -2.46
CA ASP A 74 -6.26 2.94 -3.91
C ASP A 74 -5.37 4.10 -4.39
N GLU A 75 -5.60 5.32 -3.89
CA GLU A 75 -4.74 6.47 -4.19
C GLU A 75 -3.29 6.27 -3.72
N ALA A 76 -3.09 5.62 -2.57
CA ALA A 76 -1.78 5.27 -2.05
C ALA A 76 -1.06 4.27 -2.97
N LEU A 77 -1.76 3.24 -3.45
CA LEU A 77 -1.22 2.27 -4.39
C LEU A 77 -0.82 2.92 -5.71
N ASP A 78 -1.70 3.74 -6.29
CA ASP A 78 -1.43 4.48 -7.52
C ASP A 78 -0.21 5.39 -7.36
N TRP A 79 -0.12 6.11 -6.24
CA TRP A 79 1.02 6.97 -5.96
C TRP A 79 2.32 6.16 -5.84
N LEU A 80 2.31 5.04 -5.12
CA LEU A 80 3.47 4.16 -4.98
C LEU A 80 3.93 3.68 -6.36
N ASN A 81 3.01 3.23 -7.21
CA ASN A 81 3.28 2.76 -8.56
C ASN A 81 3.89 3.85 -9.47
N ILE A 82 3.42 5.10 -9.37
CA ILE A 82 3.99 6.25 -10.10
C ILE A 82 5.44 6.53 -9.69
N LYS A 83 5.85 6.14 -8.48
CA LYS A 83 7.20 6.41 -7.95
C LYS A 83 8.19 5.30 -8.20
N LEU A 84 7.75 4.14 -8.67
CA LEU A 84 8.63 3.05 -9.01
C LEU A 84 9.37 3.31 -10.33
N PRO A 85 10.54 2.70 -10.55
CA PRO A 85 11.23 2.76 -11.83
C PRO A 85 10.42 2.03 -12.91
N ASP A 86 10.61 2.42 -14.17
CA ASP A 86 9.98 1.76 -15.33
C ASP A 86 10.16 0.23 -15.26
N GLY A 87 9.07 -0.49 -15.53
CA GLY A 87 9.03 -1.95 -15.50
C GLY A 87 8.71 -2.57 -14.13
N TYR A 88 8.79 -1.80 -13.04
CA TYR A 88 8.40 -2.26 -11.69
C TYR A 88 7.02 -1.74 -11.30
N TYR A 89 6.22 -2.59 -10.67
CA TYR A 89 4.92 -2.21 -10.13
C TYR A 89 4.56 -3.05 -8.91
N LEU A 90 3.68 -2.50 -8.09
CA LEU A 90 3.05 -3.15 -6.96
C LEU A 90 1.67 -3.63 -7.37
N GLU A 91 1.37 -4.87 -7.01
CA GLU A 91 0.07 -5.49 -7.19
C GLU A 91 -0.44 -6.07 -5.86
N ILE A 92 -1.75 -6.17 -5.74
CA ILE A 92 -2.40 -6.80 -4.59
C ILE A 92 -2.86 -8.19 -5.02
N ASP A 93 -2.34 -9.23 -4.37
CA ASP A 93 -2.81 -10.61 -4.51
C ASP A 93 -3.06 -11.21 -3.13
N ALA A 94 -4.19 -11.91 -2.98
CA ALA A 94 -4.61 -12.57 -1.74
C ALA A 94 -4.43 -11.71 -0.46
N SER A 95 -4.85 -10.44 -0.53
CA SER A 95 -4.70 -9.46 0.56
C SER A 95 -3.26 -9.15 0.96
N SER A 96 -2.30 -9.33 0.04
CA SER A 96 -0.89 -9.01 0.24
C SER A 96 -0.38 -8.13 -0.89
N LEU A 97 0.55 -7.23 -0.58
CA LEU A 97 1.16 -6.32 -1.55
C LEU A 97 2.47 -6.91 -2.05
N PHE A 98 2.60 -7.12 -3.35
CA PHE A 98 3.79 -7.66 -3.99
C PHE A 98 4.42 -6.64 -4.92
N LEU A 99 5.73 -6.45 -4.82
CA LEU A 99 6.51 -5.78 -5.85
C LEU A 99 6.91 -6.81 -6.91
N THR A 100 6.56 -6.53 -8.14
CA THR A 100 6.81 -7.36 -9.31
C THR A 100 7.46 -6.54 -10.43
N HIS A 101 7.77 -7.20 -11.54
CA HIS A 101 8.38 -6.61 -12.72
C HIS A 101 7.70 -7.16 -13.99
N GLU A 102 7.48 -6.31 -15.00
CA GLU A 102 6.73 -6.65 -16.23
C GLU A 102 7.25 -7.94 -16.92
N ASP A 103 8.56 -8.17 -16.88
CA ASP A 103 9.18 -9.37 -17.48
C ASP A 103 8.82 -10.69 -16.75
N LEU A 104 8.29 -10.64 -15.53
CA LEU A 104 7.92 -11.82 -14.74
C LEU A 104 6.47 -12.29 -14.99
N GLU A 105 5.60 -11.46 -15.55
CA GLU A 105 4.25 -11.90 -15.95
C GLU A 105 4.29 -12.91 -17.12
N LEU A 106 5.29 -12.78 -18.00
CA LEU A 106 5.45 -13.63 -19.20
C LEU A 106 5.81 -15.09 -18.89
N ILE A 107 6.09 -15.44 -17.63
CA ILE A 107 6.50 -16.80 -17.23
C ILE A 107 5.30 -17.63 -16.70
N ASN A 108 4.16 -16.98 -16.41
CA ASN A 108 3.01 -17.63 -15.77
C ASN A 108 1.77 -17.82 -16.68
N GLU A 109 1.89 -17.61 -18.00
CA GLU A 109 0.86 -18.03 -18.99
C GLU A 109 1.08 -19.43 -19.57
#